data_AF-X6NZ27-F1
#
_entry.id   AF-X6NZ27-F1
#
_cell.length_a   1.000
_cell.length_b   1.000
_cell.length_c   1.000
_cell.angle_alpha   90.00
_cell.angle_beta   90.00
_cell.angle_gamma   90.00
#
_symmetry.space_group_name_H-M   'P 1'
#
loop_
_entity.id
_entity.type
_entity.pdbx_description
1 polymer ?
#
loop_
_entity_poly.entity_id
_entity_poly.type
_entity_poly.pdbx_seq_one_letter_code
_entity_poly.pdbx_strand_id
1 'polypeptide(L)'
;MTEEQDQTEKEIFTYLKNEVKIHDSYAAKLASYLCREIKFGEVDDVARMEPTEWKKAFTHTELAPSAKRKLLEKMNEVRENKKRNLLDIENIINEEPSCGTFQSLYMTIYFCIVTLLFFFWTKARKEI
;
A
#
# COMPACT_ATOMS: atom_id res chain seq x y z
N MET A 1 12.17 -2.61 -17.95
CA MET A 1 12.54 -3.45 -16.81
C MET A 1 14.02 -3.71 -16.96
N THR A 2 14.84 -3.11 -16.12
CA THR A 2 16.31 -3.26 -16.16
C THR A 2 16.70 -4.55 -15.45
N GLU A 3 17.78 -5.20 -15.86
CA GLU A 3 18.25 -6.49 -15.29
C GLU A 3 18.44 -6.43 -13.77
N GLU A 4 18.85 -5.28 -13.23
CA GLU A 4 18.97 -5.03 -11.79
C GLU A 4 17.64 -5.14 -11.05
N GLN A 5 16.54 -4.64 -11.65
CA GLN A 5 15.22 -4.66 -11.02
C GLN A 5 14.67 -6.09 -10.90
N ASP A 6 14.93 -6.93 -11.92
CA ASP A 6 14.56 -8.35 -11.92
C ASP A 6 15.35 -9.14 -10.88
N GLN A 7 16.59 -8.76 -10.62
CA GLN A 7 17.43 -9.38 -9.60
C GLN A 7 16.94 -9.03 -8.19
N THR A 8 16.66 -7.75 -7.91
CA THR A 8 16.08 -7.31 -6.63
C THR A 8 14.72 -7.97 -6.36
N GLU A 9 13.86 -8.09 -7.37
CA GLU A 9 12.55 -8.76 -7.22
C GLU A 9 12.71 -10.24 -6.81
N LYS A 10 13.69 -10.94 -7.38
CA LYS A 10 14.02 -12.34 -7.01
C LYS A 10 14.56 -12.45 -5.59
N GLU A 11 15.41 -11.51 -5.16
CA GLU A 11 15.97 -11.50 -3.80
C GLU A 11 14.89 -11.27 -2.76
N ILE A 12 14.01 -10.28 -2.97
CA ILE A 12 12.86 -10.02 -2.10
C ILE A 12 11.92 -11.22 -2.09
N PHE A 13 11.61 -11.80 -3.25
CA PHE A 13 10.80 -13.02 -3.32
C PHE A 13 11.41 -14.17 -2.50
N THR A 14 12.71 -14.41 -2.67
CA THR A 14 13.44 -15.49 -1.98
C THR A 14 13.42 -15.27 -0.46
N TYR A 15 13.62 -14.04 0.00
CA TYR A 15 13.52 -13.69 1.41
C TYR A 15 12.10 -13.92 1.97
N LEU A 16 11.07 -13.44 1.27
CA LEU A 16 9.67 -13.63 1.69
C LEU A 16 9.28 -15.11 1.75
N LYS A 17 9.78 -15.91 0.82
CA LYS A 17 9.51 -17.36 0.76
C LYS A 17 10.28 -18.14 1.82
N ASN A 18 11.59 -17.90 1.97
CA ASN A 18 12.44 -18.76 2.78
C ASN A 18 12.51 -18.30 4.25
N GLU A 19 12.68 -16.99 4.47
CA GLU A 19 12.86 -16.42 5.81
C GLU A 19 11.50 -16.13 6.46
N VAL A 20 10.60 -15.48 5.71
CA VAL A 20 9.27 -15.14 6.23
C VAL A 20 8.29 -16.31 6.08
N LYS A 21 8.59 -17.28 5.21
CA LYS A 21 7.75 -18.48 4.99
C LYS A 21 6.32 -18.10 4.60
N ILE A 22 6.18 -17.17 3.66
CA ILE A 22 4.92 -16.81 3.01
C ILE A 22 4.71 -17.70 1.79
N HIS A 23 3.46 -18.05 1.49
CA HIS A 23 3.12 -18.85 0.30
C HIS A 23 3.59 -18.17 -0.99
N ASP A 24 4.11 -18.95 -1.93
CA ASP A 24 4.75 -18.48 -3.17
C ASP A 24 3.92 -17.45 -3.94
N SER A 25 2.61 -17.66 -4.06
CA SER A 25 1.72 -16.72 -4.75
C SER A 25 1.64 -15.35 -4.08
N TYR A 26 1.66 -15.28 -2.74
CA TYR A 26 1.66 -14.03 -1.99
C TYR A 26 3.04 -13.37 -1.99
N ALA A 27 4.10 -14.18 -1.85
CA ALA A 27 5.47 -13.69 -1.92
C ALA A 27 5.76 -13.03 -3.28
N ALA A 28 5.31 -13.64 -4.39
CA ALA A 28 5.49 -13.08 -5.73
C ALA A 28 4.72 -11.77 -5.91
N LYS A 29 3.44 -11.71 -5.52
CA LYS A 29 2.64 -10.48 -5.59
C LYS A 29 3.27 -9.34 -4.80
N LEU A 30 3.72 -9.62 -3.58
CA LEU A 30 4.30 -8.61 -2.71
C LEU A 30 5.67 -8.15 -3.21
N ALA A 31 6.55 -9.06 -3.61
CA ALA A 31 7.86 -8.71 -4.18
C ALA A 31 7.70 -7.82 -5.42
N SER A 32 6.79 -8.19 -6.33
CA SER A 32 6.53 -7.40 -7.53
C SER A 32 6.00 -6.00 -7.21
N TYR A 33 5.07 -5.89 -6.24
CA TYR A 33 4.56 -4.60 -5.78
C TYR A 33 5.68 -3.72 -5.18
N LEU A 34 6.50 -4.29 -4.30
CA LEU A 34 7.60 -3.59 -3.62
C LEU A 34 8.64 -3.05 -4.63
N CYS A 35 9.01 -3.85 -5.63
CA CYS A 35 10.00 -3.46 -6.65
C CYS A 35 9.45 -2.47 -7.68
N ARG A 36 8.17 -2.53 -8.02
CA ARG A 36 7.58 -1.71 -9.10
C ARG A 36 7.01 -0.40 -8.61
N GLU A 37 6.26 -0.43 -7.52
CA GLU A 37 5.51 0.74 -7.02
C GLU A 37 6.34 1.54 -6.01
N ILE A 38 7.03 0.84 -5.10
CA ILE A 38 7.79 1.50 -4.02
C ILE A 38 9.28 1.67 -4.38
N LYS A 39 9.77 0.90 -5.37
CA LYS A 39 11.15 0.95 -5.90
C LYS A 39 12.22 0.69 -4.84
N PHE A 40 11.99 -0.30 -3.99
CA PHE A 40 13.01 -0.72 -3.03
C PHE A 40 14.21 -1.36 -3.73
N GLY A 41 15.41 -1.00 -3.25
CA GLY A 41 16.67 -1.55 -3.74
C GLY A 41 17.12 -2.77 -2.94
N GLU A 42 16.74 -2.85 -1.65
CA GLU A 42 17.18 -3.92 -0.76
C GLU A 42 16.06 -4.41 0.18
N VAL A 43 16.20 -5.65 0.68
CA VAL A 43 15.33 -6.22 1.74
C VAL A 43 15.34 -5.34 3.00
N ASP A 44 16.46 -4.67 3.24
CA ASP A 44 16.65 -3.75 4.35
C ASP A 44 15.69 -2.57 4.30
N ASP A 45 15.31 -2.12 3.10
CA ASP A 45 14.37 -1.02 2.90
C ASP A 45 12.93 -1.44 3.21
N VAL A 46 12.59 -2.71 2.96
CA VAL A 46 11.28 -3.29 3.31
C VAL A 46 11.07 -3.21 4.82
N ALA A 47 12.10 -3.47 5.62
CA ALA A 47 12.02 -3.34 7.07
C ALA A 47 11.85 -1.88 7.53
N ARG A 48 12.14 -0.87 6.69
CA ARG A 48 11.98 0.56 7.03
C ARG A 48 10.59 1.10 6.72
N MET A 49 9.76 0.34 6.02
CA MET A 49 8.43 0.77 5.62
C MET A 49 7.60 1.27 6.81
N GLU A 50 7.01 2.44 6.65
CA GLU A 50 6.10 3.01 7.64
C GLU A 50 4.77 2.23 7.69
N PRO A 51 4.04 2.27 8.82
CA PRO A 51 2.75 1.57 8.95
C PRO A 51 1.75 1.88 7.80
N THR A 52 1.74 3.11 7.29
CA THR A 52 0.87 3.54 6.19
C THR A 52 1.27 2.90 4.86
N GLU A 53 2.55 2.63 4.64
CA GLU A 53 3.07 1.96 3.45
C GLU A 53 2.72 0.47 3.49
N TRP A 54 2.80 -0.16 4.67
CA TRP A 54 2.34 -1.53 4.87
C TRP A 54 0.84 -1.69 4.56
N LYS A 55 0.01 -0.77 5.05
CA LYS A 55 -1.44 -0.75 4.77
C LYS A 55 -1.70 -0.68 3.25
N LYS A 56 -0.98 0.19 2.53
CA LYS A 56 -1.08 0.29 1.06
C LYS A 56 -0.66 -1.01 0.37
N ALA A 57 0.47 -1.58 0.75
CA ALA A 57 0.98 -2.82 0.17
C ALA A 57 -0.01 -3.97 0.36
N PHE A 58 -0.57 -4.11 1.57
CA PHE A 58 -1.56 -5.15 1.87
C PHE A 58 -2.90 -4.97 1.15
N THR A 59 -3.27 -3.74 0.84
CA THR A 59 -4.47 -3.45 0.04
C THR A 59 -4.27 -3.91 -1.42
N HIS A 60 -3.09 -3.69 -2.00
CA HIS A 60 -2.82 -4.05 -3.39
C HIS A 60 -2.55 -5.54 -3.61
N THR A 61 -1.99 -6.20 -2.60
CA THR A 61 -1.52 -7.58 -2.73
C THR A 61 -2.53 -8.61 -2.22
N GLU A 62 -3.58 -8.15 -1.53
CA GLU A 62 -4.65 -8.98 -0.97
C GLU A 62 -4.11 -10.15 -0.14
N LEU A 63 -3.05 -9.91 0.63
CA LEU A 63 -2.46 -10.94 1.50
C LEU A 63 -3.49 -11.45 2.52
N ALA A 64 -3.48 -12.76 2.79
CA ALA A 64 -4.26 -13.31 3.88
C ALA A 64 -3.83 -12.70 5.24
N PRO A 65 -4.75 -12.48 6.21
CA PRO A 65 -4.41 -11.89 7.50
C PRO A 65 -3.26 -12.60 8.24
N SER A 66 -3.21 -13.94 8.16
CA SER A 66 -2.13 -14.74 8.75
C SER A 66 -0.77 -14.46 8.11
N ALA A 67 -0.72 -14.23 6.80
CA ALA A 67 0.49 -13.87 6.09
C ALA A 67 0.93 -12.44 6.41
N LYS A 68 -0.01 -11.48 6.52
CA LYS A 68 0.28 -10.11 6.96
C LYS A 68 0.92 -10.10 8.34
N ARG A 69 0.34 -10.81 9.30
CA ARG A 69 0.85 -10.90 10.68
C ARG A 69 2.26 -11.46 10.72
N LYS A 70 2.49 -12.61 10.07
CA LYS A 70 3.80 -13.27 10.03
C LYS A 70 4.89 -12.38 9.42
N LEU A 71 4.54 -11.63 8.38
CA LEU A 71 5.45 -10.67 7.77
C LEU A 71 5.82 -9.55 8.74
N LEU A 72 4.83 -8.92 9.38
CA LEU A 72 5.07 -7.82 10.30
C LEU A 72 5.86 -8.27 11.55
N GLU A 73 5.61 -9.48 12.05
CA GLU A 73 6.40 -10.09 13.13
C GLU A 73 7.88 -10.20 12.72
N LYS A 74 8.15 -10.71 11.51
CA LYS A 74 9.53 -10.78 11.00
C LYS A 74 10.17 -9.41 10.79
N MET A 75 9.40 -8.42 10.34
CA MET A 75 9.92 -7.05 10.21
C MET A 75 10.21 -6.42 11.58
N ASN A 76 9.43 -6.76 12.60
CA ASN A 76 9.71 -6.36 13.98
C ASN A 76 10.99 -6.99 14.52
N GLU A 77 11.25 -8.28 14.26
CA GLU A 77 12.54 -8.91 14.62
C GLU A 77 13.73 -8.16 13.97
N VAL A 78 13.61 -7.81 12.68
CA VAL A 78 14.66 -7.06 11.96
C VAL A 78 14.84 -5.65 12.55
N ARG A 79 13.75 -4.97 12.90
CA ARG A 79 13.76 -3.63 13.53
C ARG A 79 14.35 -3.67 14.92
N GLU A 80 14.00 -4.67 15.72
CA GLU A 80 14.51 -4.88 17.07
C GLU A 80 16.03 -5.08 17.06
N ASN A 81 16.52 -5.95 16.17
CA ASN A 81 17.96 -6.17 15.96
C ASN A 81 18.71 -4.89 15.57
N LYS A 82 18.03 -3.94 14.93
CA LYS A 82 18.56 -2.63 14.53
C LYS A 82 18.22 -1.49 15.49
N LYS A 83 17.66 -1.81 16.67
CA LYS A 83 17.25 -0.83 17.71
C LYS A 83 16.30 0.24 17.18
N ARG A 84 15.34 -0.16 16.33
CA ARG A 84 14.30 0.72 15.77
C ARG A 84 12.95 0.48 16.45
N ASN A 85 12.05 1.42 16.27
CA ASN A 85 10.68 1.32 16.78
C ASN A 85 9.92 0.18 16.10
N LEU A 86 9.29 -0.66 16.92
CA LEU A 86 8.46 -1.76 16.47
C LEU A 86 7.16 -1.24 15.85
N LEU A 87 6.67 -1.99 14.88
CA LEU A 87 5.37 -1.79 14.25
C LEU A 87 4.26 -2.33 15.16
N ASP A 88 3.19 -1.55 15.28
CA ASP A 88 1.94 -2.01 15.89
C ASP A 88 1.18 -2.88 14.87
N ILE A 89 1.30 -4.19 15.05
CA ILE A 89 0.75 -5.19 14.14
C ILE A 89 -0.78 -5.13 14.10
N GLU A 90 -1.43 -4.92 15.25
CA GLU A 90 -2.88 -4.89 15.33
C GLU A 90 -3.43 -3.67 14.61
N ASN A 91 -2.83 -2.51 14.81
CA ASN A 91 -3.20 -1.29 14.09
C ASN A 91 -3.05 -1.45 12.56
N ILE A 92 -1.99 -2.11 12.09
CA ILE A 92 -1.75 -2.29 10.66
C ILE A 92 -2.74 -3.28 10.02
N ILE A 93 -3.15 -4.32 10.74
CA ILE A 93 -4.04 -5.36 10.21
C ILE A 93 -5.53 -5.00 10.35
N ASN A 94 -5.90 -4.34 11.46
CA ASN A 94 -7.29 -4.08 11.82
C ASN A 94 -7.85 -2.77 11.22
N GLU A 95 -7.00 -1.85 10.76
CA GLU A 95 -7.50 -0.76 9.94
C GLU A 95 -7.98 -1.32 8.59
N GLU A 96 -9.30 -1.35 8.41
CA GLU A 96 -9.89 -1.45 7.08
C GLU A 96 -9.26 -0.35 6.21
N PRO A 97 -8.96 -0.64 4.92
CA PRO A 97 -8.56 0.40 4.02
C PRO A 97 -9.68 1.43 4.01
N SER A 98 -9.44 2.61 4.57
CA SER A 98 -10.37 3.72 4.46
C SER A 98 -10.43 4.07 2.98
N CYS A 99 -11.35 3.42 2.27
CA CYS A 99 -11.81 3.73 0.92
C CYS A 99 -12.58 5.06 0.98
N GLY A 100 -11.97 6.09 1.56
CA GLY A 100 -12.61 7.35 1.89
C GLY A 100 -12.14 8.50 1.01
N THR A 101 -10.98 8.40 0.37
CA THR A 101 -10.40 9.55 -0.35
C THR A 101 -10.92 9.67 -1.79
N PHE A 102 -11.04 8.59 -2.55
CA PHE A 102 -11.50 8.68 -3.95
C PHE A 102 -13.00 8.94 -4.09
N GLN A 103 -13.83 8.30 -3.25
CA GLN A 103 -15.28 8.52 -3.28
C GLN A 103 -15.65 9.93 -2.79
N SER A 104 -14.94 10.44 -1.77
CA SER A 104 -15.15 11.81 -1.28
C SER A 104 -14.77 12.87 -2.31
N LEU A 105 -13.66 12.68 -3.04
CA LEU A 105 -13.26 13.60 -4.12
C LEU A 105 -14.28 13.56 -5.26
N TYR A 106 -14.75 12.38 -5.66
CA TYR A 106 -15.77 12.23 -6.71
C TYR A 106 -17.07 12.95 -6.35
N MET A 107 -17.58 12.78 -5.12
CA MET A 107 -18.80 13.43 -4.66
C MET A 107 -18.64 14.96 -4.56
N THR A 108 -17.47 15.44 -4.14
CA THR A 108 -17.17 16.88 -4.07
C THR A 108 -17.10 17.50 -5.47
N ILE A 109 -16.39 16.85 -6.40
CA ILE A 109 -16.28 17.30 -7.80
C ILE A 109 -17.66 17.30 -8.47
N TYR A 110 -18.45 16.25 -8.28
CA TYR A 110 -19.81 16.16 -8.80
C TYR A 110 -20.70 17.30 -8.27
N PHE A 111 -20.67 17.56 -6.96
CA PHE A 111 -21.42 18.67 -6.36
C PHE A 111 -20.99 20.04 -6.92
N CYS A 112 -19.69 20.27 -7.11
CA CYS A 112 -19.17 21.49 -7.73
C CYS A 112 -19.67 21.66 -9.18
N ILE A 113 -19.68 20.60 -9.99
CA ILE A 113 -20.16 20.67 -11.38
C ILE A 113 -21.66 20.97 -11.42
N VAL A 114 -22.46 20.28 -10.60
CA VAL A 114 -23.92 20.48 -10.56
C VAL A 114 -24.29 21.89 -10.11
N THR A 115 -23.61 22.40 -9.07
CA THR A 115 -23.85 23.78 -8.58
C THR A 115 -23.42 24.84 -9.59
N LEU A 116 -22.29 24.65 -10.28
CA LEU A 116 -21.87 25.55 -11.36
C LEU A 116 -22.88 25.55 -12.52
N LEU A 117 -23.33 24.39 -12.98
CA LEU A 117 -24.35 24.28 -14.04
C LEU A 117 -25.67 24.95 -13.65
N PHE A 118 -26.10 24.79 -12.40
CA PHE A 118 -27.29 25.47 -11.87
C PHE A 118 -27.11 26.99 -11.83
N PHE A 119 -25.92 27.47 -11.45
CA PHE A 119 -25.60 28.91 -11.43
C PHE A 119 -25.58 29.52 -12.84
N PHE A 120 -25.02 28.80 -13.82
CA PHE A 120 -25.04 29.22 -15.22
C PHE A 120 -26.47 29.23 -15.79
N TRP A 121 -27.28 28.21 -15.48
CA TRP A 121 -28.67 28.13 -15.95
C TRP A 121 -29.55 29.25 -15.36
N THR A 122 -29.40 29.54 -14.07
CA THR A 122 -30.14 30.62 -13.40
C THR A 122 -29.71 32.01 -13.85
N LYS A 123 -28.42 32.19 -14.20
CA LYS A 123 -27.92 33.43 -14.79
C LYS A 123 -28.44 33.63 -16.21
N ALA A 124 -28.40 32.60 -17.07
CA ALA A 124 -28.91 32.67 -18.44
C ALA A 124 -30.42 32.99 -18.48
N ARG A 125 -31.20 32.56 -17.48
CA ARG A 125 -32.63 32.87 -17.36
C ARG A 125 -32.93 34.31 -16.92
N LYS A 126 -31.97 35.03 -16.34
CA LYS A 126 -32.13 36.43 -15.93
C LYS A 126 -31.79 37.44 -17.04
N GLU A 127 -31.16 36.98 -18.12
CA GLU A 127 -30.76 37.80 -19.28
C GLU A 127 -31.71 37.62 -20.49
N ILE A 128 -32.87 36.97 -20.31
CA ILE A 128 -34.00 36.88 -21.25
C ILE A 128 -35.19 37.60 -20.62
#